data_AF-A0A7Y3DMN4-F1
#
_entry.id   AF-A0A7Y3DMN4-F1
#
_cell.length_a   1.000
_cell.length_b   1.000
_cell.length_c   1.000
_cell.angle_alpha   90.00
_cell.angle_beta   90.00
_cell.angle_gamma   90.00
#
_symmetry.space_group_name_H-M   'P 1'
#
loop_
_entity.id
_entity.type
_entity.pdbx_description
1 polymer ?
#
loop_
_entity_poly.entity_id
_entity_poly.type
_entity_poly.pdbx_seq_one_letter_code
_entity_poly.pdbx_strand_id
1 'polypeptide(L)' 'MKNTIKSLELKLRNLDNRIEEVQKRLPAHSAKPPIMMELFDLEDKRDAVIKELEQLKQSSTEQ' A
#
# COMPACT_ATOMS: atom_id res chain seq x y z
N MET A 1 -4.66 -7.24 -18.88
CA MET A 1 -5.51 -6.59 -17.86
C MET A 1 -5.72 -7.45 -16.61
N LYS A 2 -6.38 -8.63 -16.68
CA LYS A 2 -6.61 -9.48 -15.48
C LYS A 2 -5.34 -9.86 -14.70
N ASN A 3 -4.23 -10.14 -15.40
CA ASN A 3 -2.95 -10.45 -14.74
C ASN A 3 -2.31 -9.21 -14.07
N THR A 4 -2.53 -8.03 -14.62
CA THR A 4 -2.06 -6.75 -14.06
C THR A 4 -2.79 -6.43 -12.75
N ILE A 5 -4.13 -6.55 -12.74
CA ILE A 5 -4.95 -6.34 -11.53
C ILE A 5 -4.54 -7.30 -10.42
N LYS A 6 -4.42 -8.61 -10.71
CA LYS A 6 -3.97 -9.60 -9.73
C LYS A 6 -2.57 -9.29 -9.17
N SER A 7 -1.66 -8.79 -10.01
CA SER A 7 -0.32 -8.39 -9.57
C SER A 7 -0.37 -7.19 -8.63
N LEU A 8 -1.20 -6.19 -8.93
CA LEU A 8 -1.38 -5.02 -8.07
C LEU A 8 -2.07 -5.38 -6.75
N GLU A 9 -3.06 -6.27 -6.76
CA GLU A 9 -3.70 -6.78 -5.53
C GLU A 9 -2.70 -7.52 -4.64
N LEU A 10 -1.80 -8.31 -5.23
CA LEU A 10 -0.72 -8.98 -4.49
C LEU A 10 0.28 -7.95 -3.91
N LYS A 11 0.66 -6.93 -4.70
CA LYS A 11 1.52 -5.84 -4.22
C LYS A 11 0.87 -5.08 -3.07
N LEU A 12 -0.42 -4.78 -3.17
CA LEU A 12 -1.18 -4.11 -2.12
C LEU A 12 -1.15 -4.90 -0.82
N ARG A 13 -1.45 -6.21 -0.87
CA ARG A 13 -1.39 -7.08 0.30
C ARG A 13 0.00 -7.14 0.94
N ASN A 14 1.06 -7.13 0.13
CA ASN A 14 2.43 -7.10 0.64
C ASN A 14 2.77 -5.76 1.32
N LEU A 15 2.28 -4.64 0.79
CA LEU A 15 2.44 -3.32 1.40
C LEU A 15 1.70 -3.25 2.74
N ASP A 16 0.46 -3.74 2.81
CA ASP A 16 -0.32 -3.79 4.05
C ASP A 16 0.37 -4.61 5.13
N ASN A 17 0.85 -5.81 4.80
CA ASN A 17 1.61 -6.64 5.73
C ASN A 17 2.85 -5.91 6.27
N ARG A 18 3.57 -5.19 5.39
CA ARG A 18 4.79 -4.47 5.77
C ARG A 18 4.48 -3.25 6.65
N ILE A 19 3.38 -2.55 6.37
CA ILE A 19 2.86 -1.48 7.23
C ILE A 19 2.57 -2.01 8.63
N GLU A 20 1.87 -3.15 8.74
CA GLU A 20 1.59 -3.77 10.05
C GLU A 20 2.89 -4.16 10.78
N GLU A 21 3.88 -4.69 10.08
CA GLU A 21 5.18 -5.03 10.67
C GLU A 21 5.92 -3.80 11.21
N VAL A 22 5.90 -2.70 10.47
CA VAL A 22 6.51 -1.42 10.89
C VAL A 22 5.74 -0.82 12.07
N GLN A 23 4.41 -0.86 12.04
CA GLN A 23 3.55 -0.41 13.13
C GLN A 23 3.79 -1.19 14.42
N LYS A 24 4.02 -2.52 14.35
CA LYS A 24 4.38 -3.34 15.51
C LYS A 24 5.70 -2.94 16.16
N ARG A 25 6.59 -2.26 15.43
CA ARG A 25 7.87 -1.74 15.94
C ARG A 25 7.76 -0.34 16.54
N LEU A 26 6.62 0.35 16.38
CA LEU A 26 6.40 1.67 16.98
C LEU A 26 6.30 1.54 18.51
N PRO A 27 7.11 2.30 19.27
CA PRO A 27 6.97 2.37 20.72
C PRO A 27 5.65 3.06 21.11
N ALA A 28 4.94 2.52 22.11
CA ALA A 28 3.68 3.07 22.62
C ALA A 28 3.78 4.51 23.16
N HIS A 29 4.97 4.95 23.57
CA HIS A 29 5.20 6.25 24.21
C HIS A 29 6.19 7.15 23.48
N SER A 30 6.69 6.75 22.31
CA SER A 30 7.65 7.57 21.56
C SER A 30 7.60 7.24 20.08
N ALA A 31 7.24 8.23 19.27
CA ALA A 31 7.34 8.11 17.83
C ALA A 31 8.83 8.20 17.43
N LYS A 32 9.38 7.15 16.82
CA LYS A 32 10.73 7.17 16.28
C LYS A 32 10.68 7.77 14.87
N PRO A 33 11.31 8.94 14.60
CA PRO A 33 11.23 9.58 13.28
C PRO A 33 11.59 8.67 12.10
N PRO A 34 12.60 7.78 12.18
CA PRO A 34 12.88 6.84 11.09
C PRO A 34 11.75 5.85 10.82
N ILE A 35 11.06 5.37 11.86
CA ILE A 35 9.95 4.42 11.72
C ILE A 35 8.72 5.13 11.13
N MET A 36 8.46 6.37 11.53
CA MET A 36 7.38 7.16 10.92
C MET A 36 7.65 7.48 9.45
N MET A 37 8.88 7.83 9.08
CA MET A 37 9.24 8.03 7.67
C MET A 37 9.07 6.75 6.86
N GLU A 38 9.50 5.60 7.38
CA GLU A 38 9.27 4.31 6.72
C GLU A 38 7.77 4.00 6.56
N LEU A 39 6.97 4.31 7.58
CA LEU A 39 5.51 4.12 7.53
C LEU A 39 4.87 5.01 6.46
N PHE A 40 5.20 6.30 6.42
CA PHE A 40 4.69 7.24 5.42
C PHE A 40 5.07 6.83 4.00
N ASP A 41 6.32 6.42 3.78
CA ASP A 41 6.77 5.92 2.47
C ASP A 41 6.00 4.67 2.02
N LEU A 42 5.59 3.81 2.95
CA LEU A 42 4.80 2.62 2.66
C LEU A 42 3.33 2.97 2.39
N GLU A 43 2.77 3.91 3.13
CA GLU A 43 1.40 4.41 2.94
C GLU A 43 1.25 5.12 1.58
N ASP A 44 2.21 5.97 1.20
CA ASP A 44 2.23 6.63 -0.11
C ASP A 44 2.28 5.62 -1.26
N LYS A 45 3.09 4.56 -1.12
CA LYS A 45 3.17 3.46 -2.10
C LYS A 45 1.87 2.67 -2.18
N ARG A 46 1.22 2.41 -1.03
CA ARG A 46 -0.07 1.72 -0.97
C ARG A 46 -1.13 2.53 -1.71
N ASP A 47 -1.20 3.82 -1.44
CA ASP A 47 -2.18 4.73 -2.04
C ASP A 47 -1.97 4.88 -3.56
N ALA A 48 -0.72 4.88 -4.03
CA ALA A 48 -0.43 4.84 -5.46
C ALA A 48 -0.94 3.55 -6.15
N VAL A 49 -0.75 2.38 -5.51
CA VAL A 49 -1.23 1.09 -6.03
C VAL A 49 -2.76 1.03 -6.04
N ILE A 50 -3.42 1.59 -5.02
CA ILE A 50 -4.90 1.70 -4.97
C ILE A 50 -5.40 2.54 -6.14
N LYS A 51 -4.82 3.71 -6.38
CA LYS A 51 -5.19 4.57 -7.52
C LYS A 51 -5.03 3.86 -8.87
N GLU A 52 -3.94 3.13 -9.06
CA GLU A 52 -3.72 2.34 -10.28
C GLU A 52 -4.79 1.25 -10.45
N LEU A 53 -5.15 0.56 -9.35
CA LEU A 53 -6.22 -0.45 -9.34
C LEU A 53 -7.59 0.16 -9.68
N GLU A 54 -7.91 1.33 -9.12
CA GLU A 54 -9.16 2.04 -9.38
C GLU A 54 -9.27 2.45 -10.85
N GLN A 55 -8.21 3.03 -11.41
CA GLN A 55 -8.14 3.42 -12.82
C GLN A 55 -8.35 2.22 -13.74
N LEU A 56 -7.67 1.10 -13.47
CA LEU A 56 -7.81 -0.13 -14.28
C LEU A 56 -9.20 -0.76 -14.18
N LYS A 57 -9.87 -0.63 -13.03
CA LYS A 57 -11.24 -1.13 -12.83
C LYS A 57 -12.28 -0.22 -13.50
N GLN A 58 -12.09 1.09 -13.45
CA GLN A 58 -12.94 2.06 -14.15
C GLN A 58 -12.80 1.93 -15.68
N SER A 59 -11.56 1.82 -16.19
CA SER A 59 -11.31 1.62 -17.63
C SER A 59 -11.86 0.29 -18.16
N SER A 60 -12.10 -0.69 -17.29
CA SER A 60 -12.73 -1.97 -17.64
C SER A 60 -14.26 -1.94 -17.59
N THR A 61 -14.86 -0.88 -17.02
CA THR A 61 -16.32 -0.71 -16.83
C THR A 61 -16.93 0.19 -17.91
N GLU A 62 -16.13 1.03 -18.57
CA GLU A 62 -16.54 1.92 -19.67
C GLU A 62 -16.34 1.33 -21.08
N GLN A 63 -16.14 0.00 -21.20
CA GLN A 63 -16.02 -0.72 -22.48
C GLN A 63 -17.14 -1.74 -22.70
#